data_AF-A0A0K0Y0Z8-F1
#
_entry.id   AF-A0A0K0Y0Z8-F1
#
_cell.length_a   1.000
_cell.length_b   1.000
_cell.length_c   1.000
_cell.angle_alpha   90.00
_cell.angle_beta   90.00
_cell.angle_gamma   90.00
#
_symmetry.space_group_name_H-M   'P 1'
#
loop_
_entity.id
_entity.type
_entity.pdbx_description
1 polymer ?
#
loop_
_entity_poly.entity_id
_entity_poly.type
_entity_poly.pdbx_seq_one_letter_code
_entity_poly.pdbx_strand_id
1 'polypeptide(L)'
;MHNNREATLKRLNRLEGQVRGIARMVEEDRYCVDVLTQIAAVRAALKGVEKLVIDDHASHCIEDALASGDREDQRAKFTELLELLDKARG
;
A
#
# COMPACT_ATOMS: atom_id res chain seq x y z
N MET A 1 2.50 6.79 9.90
CA MET A 1 1.72 7.52 8.87
C MET A 1 1.59 8.97 9.21
N HIS A 2 2.63 9.73 8.88
CA HIS A 2 2.72 11.17 9.18
C HIS A 2 2.89 12.00 7.91
N ASN A 3 3.65 11.53 6.92
CA ASN A 3 3.92 12.30 5.69
C ASN A 3 2.98 11.92 4.54
N ASN A 4 2.56 10.66 4.43
CA ASN A 4 1.76 10.18 3.31
C ASN A 4 0.27 9.99 3.63
N ARG A 5 -0.21 10.44 4.79
CA ARG A 5 -1.57 10.13 5.28
C ARG A 5 -2.67 10.52 4.30
N GLU A 6 -2.69 11.78 3.87
CA GLU A 6 -3.72 12.29 2.97
C GLU A 6 -3.64 11.64 1.59
N ALA A 7 -2.43 11.50 1.04
CA ALA A 7 -2.20 10.86 -0.25
C ALA A 7 -2.66 9.39 -0.25
N THR A 8 -2.37 8.65 0.82
CA THR A 8 -2.82 7.26 1.00
C THR A 8 -4.34 7.17 1.08
N LEU A 9 -4.99 8.01 1.91
CA LEU A 9 -6.45 8.04 2.01
C LEU A 9 -7.11 8.37 0.67
N LYS A 10 -6.58 9.36 -0.07
CA LYS A 10 -7.09 9.71 -1.40
C LYS A 10 -7.03 8.56 -2.39
N ARG A 11 -5.95 7.77 -2.37
CA ARG A 11 -5.80 6.57 -3.23
C ARG A 11 -6.73 5.44 -2.80
N LEU A 12 -6.88 5.21 -1.50
CA LEU A 12 -7.81 4.22 -0.96
C LEU A 12 -9.27 4.54 -1.32
N ASN A 13 -9.70 5.79 -1.19
CA ASN A 13 -11.05 6.22 -1.59
C ASN A 13 -11.30 6.01 -3.09
N ARG A 14 -10.28 6.21 -3.94
CA ARG A 14 -10.36 5.91 -5.37
C ARG A 14 -10.50 4.42 -5.63
N LEU A 15 -9.68 3.60 -4.95
CA LEU A 15 -9.74 2.13 -5.04
C LEU A 15 -11.12 1.60 -4.64
N GLU A 16 -11.71 2.12 -3.57
CA GLU A 16 -13.06 1.78 -3.13
C GLU A 16 -14.10 2.01 -4.25
N GLY A 17 -14.00 3.17 -4.93
CA GLY A 17 -14.84 3.48 -6.10
C GLY A 17 -14.61 2.52 -7.28
N GLN A 18 -13.37 2.10 -7.53
CA GLN A 18 -13.05 1.13 -8.57
C GLN A 18 -13.61 -0.26 -8.25
N VAL A 19 -13.51 -0.72 -7.00
CA VAL A 19 -14.08 -2.00 -6.56
C VAL A 19 -15.61 -1.99 -6.70
N ARG A 20 -16.27 -0.90 -6.31
CA ARG A 20 -17.72 -0.72 -6.60
C ARG A 20 -18.04 -0.71 -8.10
N GLY A 21 -17.14 -0.18 -8.92
CA GLY A 21 -17.26 -0.24 -10.38
C GLY A 21 -17.24 -1.67 -10.89
N ILE A 22 -16.29 -2.48 -10.41
CA ILE A 22 -16.17 -3.90 -10.75
C ILE A 22 -17.42 -4.68 -10.34
N ALA A 23 -17.95 -4.44 -9.13
CA ALA A 23 -19.18 -5.08 -8.67
C ALA A 23 -20.36 -4.82 -9.63
N ARG A 24 -20.56 -3.56 -10.03
CA ARG A 24 -21.59 -3.19 -11.02
C ARG A 24 -21.35 -3.85 -12.38
N MET A 25 -20.11 -3.95 -12.84
CA MET A 25 -19.81 -4.64 -14.09
C MET A 25 -20.23 -6.12 -14.04
N VAL A 26 -20.08 -6.77 -12.89
CA VAL A 26 -20.53 -8.16 -12.69
C VAL A 26 -22.06 -8.23 -12.65
N GLU A 27 -22.73 -7.31 -11.95
CA GLU A 27 -24.20 -7.22 -11.93
C GLU A 27 -24.80 -6.98 -13.33
N GLU A 28 -24.10 -6.22 -14.17
CA GLU A 28 -24.47 -5.90 -15.56
C GLU A 28 -24.05 -6.98 -16.57
N ASP A 29 -23.53 -8.13 -16.12
CA ASP A 29 -23.02 -9.23 -16.97
C ASP A 29 -22.02 -8.75 -18.05
N ARG A 30 -21.14 -7.81 -17.68
CA ARG A 30 -20.11 -7.27 -18.58
C ARG A 30 -19.11 -8.35 -18.99
N TYR A 31 -18.54 -8.17 -20.18
CA TYR A 31 -17.54 -9.08 -20.73
C TYR A 31 -16.39 -9.32 -19.76
N CYS A 32 -16.06 -10.60 -19.51
CA CYS A 32 -15.10 -11.02 -18.50
C CYS A 32 -13.72 -10.36 -18.65
N VAL A 33 -13.27 -10.11 -19.88
CA VAL A 33 -11.97 -9.46 -20.14
C VAL A 33 -11.95 -8.02 -19.64
N ASP A 34 -13.06 -7.28 -19.74
CA ASP A 34 -13.16 -5.92 -19.21
C ASP A 34 -13.10 -5.93 -17.68
N VAL A 35 -13.81 -6.87 -17.05
CA VAL A 35 -13.81 -7.06 -15.59
C VAL A 35 -12.39 -7.39 -15.10
N LEU A 36 -11.71 -8.33 -15.76
CA LEU A 36 -10.32 -8.69 -15.46
C LEU A 36 -9.36 -7.51 -15.64
N THR A 37 -9.59 -6.67 -16.64
CA THR A 37 -8.81 -5.45 -16.87
C THR A 37 -8.97 -4.46 -15.71
N GLN A 38 -10.20 -4.26 -15.22
CA GLN A 38 -10.44 -3.39 -14.05
C GLN A 38 -9.84 -3.98 -12.77
N ILE A 39 -9.93 -5.30 -12.57
CA ILE A 39 -9.28 -5.97 -11.43
C ILE A 39 -7.75 -5.75 -11.48
N ALA A 40 -7.13 -5.88 -12.67
CA ALA A 40 -5.70 -5.61 -12.83
C ALA A 40 -5.35 -4.15 -12.49
N ALA A 41 -6.19 -3.19 -12.87
CA ALA A 41 -6.03 -1.78 -12.51
C ALA A 41 -6.11 -1.55 -11.00
N VAL A 42 -7.05 -2.21 -10.30
CA VAL A 42 -7.16 -2.17 -8.84
C VAL A 42 -5.91 -2.76 -8.18
N ARG A 43 -5.43 -3.91 -8.63
CA ARG A 43 -4.18 -4.52 -8.12
C ARG A 43 -2.98 -3.59 -8.28
N ALA A 44 -2.82 -2.96 -9.44
CA ALA A 44 -1.74 -2.02 -9.67
C ALA A 44 -1.84 -0.77 -8.77
N ALA A 45 -3.04 -0.24 -8.59
CA ALA A 45 -3.27 0.89 -7.70
C ALA A 45 -3.03 0.54 -6.22
N LEU A 46 -3.38 -0.68 -5.79
CA LEU A 46 -3.14 -1.17 -4.43
C LEU A 46 -1.64 -1.31 -4.14
N LYS A 47 -0.84 -1.84 -5.09
CA LYS A 47 0.63 -1.84 -5.00
C LYS A 47 1.21 -0.43 -4.82
N GLY A 48 0.60 0.56 -5.46
CA GLY A 48 0.97 1.96 -5.29
C GLY A 48 0.66 2.50 -3.88
N VAL A 49 -0.36 1.97 -3.20
CA VAL A 49 -0.67 2.31 -1.80
C VAL A 49 0.30 1.62 -0.85
N GLU A 50 0.56 0.33 -1.05
CA GLU A 50 1.56 -0.43 -0.27
C GLU A 50 2.91 0.28 -0.25
N LYS A 51 3.38 0.73 -1.41
CA LYS A 51 4.62 1.51 -1.52
C LYS A 51 4.60 2.78 -0.66
N LEU A 52 3.51 3.56 -0.68
CA LEU A 52 3.42 4.78 0.13
C LEU A 52 3.48 4.51 1.64
N VAL A 53 2.90 3.39 2.07
CA VAL A 53 2.90 2.97 3.48
C VAL A 53 4.29 2.53 3.90
N ILE A 54 4.99 1.76 3.07
CA ILE A 54 6.37 1.33 3.32
C ILE A 54 7.31 2.54 3.31
N ASP A 55 7.18 3.45 2.34
CA ASP A 55 7.99 4.66 2.25
C ASP A 55 7.80 5.52 3.53
N ASP A 56 6.57 5.63 4.04
CA ASP A 56 6.30 6.36 5.29
C ASP A 56 6.86 5.64 6.53
N HIS A 57 6.76 4.31 6.61
CA HIS A 57 7.38 3.55 7.69
C HIS A 57 8.91 3.69 7.68
N ALA A 58 9.53 3.58 6.51
CA ALA A 58 10.96 3.76 6.34
C ALA A 58 11.41 5.18 6.70
N SER A 59 10.68 6.23 6.30
CA SER A 59 11.05 7.60 6.63
C SER A 59 10.91 7.89 8.12
N HIS A 60 9.86 7.42 8.80
CA HIS A 60 9.64 7.81 10.20
C HIS A 60 10.31 6.86 11.19
N CYS A 61 10.02 5.56 11.09
CA CYS A 61 10.45 4.60 12.11
C CYS A 61 11.95 4.32 12.08
N ILE A 62 12.60 4.45 10.92
CA ILE A 62 14.06 4.30 10.82
C ILE A 62 14.76 5.62 11.20
N GLU A 63 14.26 6.79 10.78
CA GLU A 63 14.85 8.06 11.20
C GLU A 63 14.80 8.22 12.72
N ASP A 64 13.69 7.87 13.36
CA ASP A 64 13.54 7.91 14.82
C ASP A 64 14.52 6.96 15.52
N ALA A 65 14.65 5.72 15.04
CA ALA A 65 15.58 4.74 15.62
C ALA A 65 17.06 5.13 15.38
N LEU A 66 17.37 5.76 14.25
CA LEU A 66 18.71 6.32 14.01
C LEU A 66 18.99 7.49 14.97
N ALA A 67 18.00 8.36 15.19
CA ALA A 67 18.11 9.49 16.10
C ALA A 67 18.21 9.07 17.58
N SER A 68 17.59 7.94 17.96
CA SER A 68 17.65 7.42 19.34
C SER A 68 19.06 6.96 19.75
N GLY A 69 19.90 6.56 18.78
CA GLY A 69 21.24 6.03 19.02
C GLY A 69 21.28 4.64 19.65
N ASP A 70 20.12 4.02 19.89
CA ASP A 70 20.01 2.68 20.46
C ASP A 70 20.20 1.62 19.38
N ARG A 71 21.29 0.85 19.50
CA ARG A 71 21.64 -0.20 18.53
C ARG A 71 20.66 -1.36 18.51
N GLU A 72 19.96 -1.67 19.61
CA GLU A 72 18.94 -2.71 19.60
C GLU A 72 17.69 -2.25 18.88
N ASP A 73 17.22 -1.04 19.17
CA ASP A 73 16.07 -0.43 18.51
C ASP A 73 16.30 -0.29 16.99
N GLN A 74 17.48 0.17 16.59
CA GLN A 74 17.89 0.25 15.17
C GLN A 74 17.81 -1.11 14.46
N ARG A 75 18.33 -2.17 15.09
CA ARG A 75 18.28 -3.52 14.51
C ARG A 75 16.84 -4.04 14.43
N ALA A 76 16.03 -3.79 15.45
CA ALA A 76 14.63 -4.19 15.47
C ALA A 76 13.85 -3.51 14.34
N LYS A 77 13.97 -2.18 14.20
CA LYS A 77 13.30 -1.42 13.14
C LYS A 77 13.78 -1.78 11.73
N PHE A 78 15.07 -2.05 11.57
CA PHE A 78 15.58 -2.54 10.28
C PHE A 78 15.01 -3.92 9.91
N THR A 79 14.91 -4.83 10.89
CA THR A 79 14.31 -6.15 10.67
C THR A 79 12.83 -6.04 10.31
N GLU A 80 12.08 -5.18 11.02
CA GLU A 80 10.68 -4.87 10.74
C GLU A 80 10.49 -4.39 9.28
N LEU A 81 11.36 -3.48 8.81
CA LEU A 81 11.32 -2.99 7.43
C LEU A 81 11.55 -4.10 6.40
N LEU A 82 12.49 -5.03 6.65
CA LEU A 82 12.74 -6.16 5.76
C LEU A 82 11.51 -7.06 5.65
N GLU A 83 10.87 -7.37 6.78
CA GLU A 83 9.64 -8.18 6.79
C GLU A 83 8.49 -7.52 6.02
N LEU A 84 8.36 -6.19 6.10
CA LEU A 84 7.36 -5.43 5.34
C LEU A 84 7.65 -5.46 3.83
N LEU A 85 8.91 -5.36 3.42
CA LEU A 85 9.31 -5.44 2.02
C LEU A 85 9.07 -6.83 1.41
N ASP A 86 9.28 -7.90 2.19
CA ASP A 86 9.00 -9.26 1.73
C ASP A 86 7.49 -9.49 1.55
N LYS A 87 6.67 -8.99 2.49
CA LYS A 87 5.20 -9.03 2.37
C LYS A 87 4.68 -8.27 1.15
N ALA A 88 5.33 -7.18 0.76
CA ALA A 88 4.93 -6.36 -0.39
C ALA A 88 5.41 -6.92 -1.75
N ARG A 89 6.32 -7.90 -1.75
CA ARG A 89 6.75 -8.60 -2.97
C ARG A 89 5.89 -9.84 -3.29
N GLY A 90 5.26 -10.44 -2.28
CA GLY A 90 4.33 -11.58 -2.44
C GLY A 90 3.02 -11.19 -3.10
#